data_AF-A0A7J9R5E3-F1
#
_entry.id   AF-A0A7J9R5E3-F1
#
_cell.length_a   1.000
_cell.length_b   1.000
_cell.length_c   1.000
_cell.angle_alpha   90.00
_cell.angle_beta   90.00
_cell.angle_gamma   90.00
#
_symmetry.space_group_name_H-M   'P 1'
#
loop_
_entity.id
_entity.type
_entity.pdbx_description
1 polymer ?
#
loop_
_entity_poly.entity_id
_entity_poly.type
_entity_poly.pdbx_seq_one_letter_code
_entity_poly.pdbx_strand_id
1 'polypeptide(L)'
;DRETVGGNIVFKAKVYSSIVGYRAKLELVMKNDGLIVARIPGSPVDIPVVILMRALGLESDKEIAAAVSLVDEVQDELEGSFEKAADVPTSKDSIVYISKRIAPGMLEEFQIKRAETLLDWGLLPHLGKHPENRKEKAQFLGEAACKLLELRLGWIDPDDKDHYGNKVIKFAGQMLADLFRTAFRNLVR
;
A
#
# COMPACT_ATOMS: atom_id res chain seq x y z
N ASP A 1 3.75 -11.91 7.45
CA ASP A 1 5.06 -12.61 7.36
C ASP A 1 6.03 -12.09 8.42
N ARG A 2 6.65 -13.00 9.16
CA ARG A 2 7.81 -12.74 10.02
C ARG A 2 9.02 -13.43 9.37
N GLU A 3 9.92 -12.66 8.79
CA GLU A 3 11.09 -13.18 8.08
C GLU A 3 12.38 -12.76 8.81
N THR A 4 13.38 -13.64 8.89
CA THR A 4 14.70 -13.27 9.43
C THR A 4 15.63 -12.96 8.26
N VAL A 5 16.05 -11.71 8.11
CA VAL A 5 16.95 -11.26 7.05
C VAL A 5 18.23 -10.75 7.69
N GLY A 6 19.35 -11.45 7.45
CA GLY A 6 20.66 -11.04 7.97
C GLY A 6 20.74 -10.97 9.51
N GLY A 7 19.98 -11.82 10.20
CA GLY A 7 19.90 -11.83 11.68
C GLY A 7 18.86 -10.91 12.28
N ASN A 8 18.26 -10.00 11.50
CA ASN A 8 17.19 -9.12 11.95
C ASN A 8 15.82 -9.68 11.60
N ILE A 9 14.87 -9.56 12.53
CA ILE A 9 13.48 -9.94 12.32
C ILE A 9 12.78 -8.80 11.58
N VAL A 10 12.23 -9.08 10.41
CA VAL A 10 11.49 -8.13 9.58
C VAL A 10 10.05 -8.60 9.44
N PHE A 11 9.11 -7.73 9.77
CA PHE A 11 7.68 -7.97 9.62
C PHE A 11 7.21 -7.40 8.28
N LYS A 12 6.43 -8.19 7.54
CA LYS A 12 5.87 -7.80 6.24
C LYS A 12 4.41 -8.20 6.12
N ALA A 13 3.59 -7.32 5.57
CA ALA A 13 2.23 -7.62 5.12
C ALA A 13 2.17 -7.47 3.59
N LYS A 14 1.60 -8.46 2.90
CA LYS A 14 1.55 -8.51 1.43
C LYS A 14 0.10 -8.59 0.98
N VAL A 15 -0.34 -7.63 0.17
CA VAL A 15 -1.69 -7.58 -0.38
C VAL A 15 -1.61 -7.67 -1.90
N TYR A 16 -2.31 -8.65 -2.48
CA TYR A 16 -2.44 -8.79 -3.92
C TYR A 16 -3.78 -8.23 -4.39
N SER A 17 -3.74 -7.02 -4.94
CA SER A 17 -4.91 -6.39 -5.52
C SER A 17 -5.04 -6.79 -6.99
N SER A 18 -6.15 -7.45 -7.34
CA SER A 18 -6.40 -7.92 -8.70
C SER A 18 -7.68 -7.29 -9.25
N ILE A 19 -7.59 -6.76 -10.45
CA ILE A 19 -8.73 -6.37 -11.29
C ILE A 19 -8.64 -7.17 -12.59
N VAL A 20 -9.68 -7.08 -13.42
CA VAL A 20 -9.69 -7.74 -14.72
C VAL A 20 -8.44 -7.34 -15.51
N GLY A 21 -7.52 -8.29 -15.63
CA GLY A 21 -6.35 -8.14 -16.46
C GLY A 21 -5.18 -7.32 -15.95
N TYR A 22 -5.19 -6.93 -14.68
CA TYR A 22 -4.07 -6.28 -14.01
C TYR A 22 -4.00 -6.71 -12.55
N ARG A 23 -2.80 -7.02 -12.07
CA ARG A 23 -2.54 -7.42 -10.69
C ARG A 23 -1.42 -6.57 -10.13
N ALA A 24 -1.70 -5.89 -9.03
CA ALA A 24 -0.76 -5.10 -8.26
C ALA A 24 -0.45 -5.81 -6.94
N LYS A 25 0.81 -5.75 -6.52
CA LYS A 25 1.26 -6.24 -5.20
C LYS A 25 1.62 -5.03 -4.34
N LEU A 26 0.85 -4.77 -3.29
CA LEU A 26 1.24 -3.87 -2.20
C LEU A 26 2.01 -4.70 -1.15
N GLU A 27 3.14 -4.18 -0.69
CA GLU A 27 3.88 -4.77 0.43
C GLU A 27 4.18 -3.70 1.47
N LEU A 28 3.67 -3.88 2.68
CA LEU A 28 4.04 -3.09 3.85
C LEU A 28 5.19 -3.78 4.56
N VAL A 29 6.25 -3.04 4.84
CA VAL A 29 7.44 -3.53 5.53
C VAL A 29 7.69 -2.66 6.74
N MET A 30 7.77 -3.28 7.91
CA MET A 30 8.24 -2.62 9.12
C MET A 30 9.77 -2.71 9.15
N LYS A 31 10.43 -1.56 9.24
CA LYS A 31 11.88 -1.47 9.45
C LYS A 31 12.21 -1.66 10.93
N ASN A 32 13.49 -1.91 11.23
CA ASN A 32 13.97 -2.07 12.61
C ASN A 32 13.67 -0.86 13.49
N ASP A 33 13.62 0.34 12.90
CA ASP A 33 13.36 1.61 13.59
C ASP A 33 11.86 1.85 13.87
N GLY A 34 11.00 0.83 13.73
CA GLY A 34 9.53 0.95 13.86
C GLY A 34 8.82 1.60 12.66
N LEU A 35 9.58 2.19 11.72
CA LEU A 35 9.03 2.82 10.53
C LEU A 35 8.32 1.82 9.60
N ILE A 36 7.05 2.07 9.29
CA ILE A 36 6.30 1.30 8.30
C ILE A 36 6.38 1.98 6.93
N VAL A 37 6.86 1.24 5.94
CA VAL A 37 6.94 1.70 4.55
C VAL A 37 6.13 0.82 3.61
N ALA A 38 5.51 1.46 2.62
CA ALA A 38 4.75 0.83 1.55
C ALA A 38 5.59 0.72 0.27
N ARG A 39 5.61 -0.49 -0.30
CA ARG A 39 6.16 -0.79 -1.62
C ARG A 39 5.01 -0.97 -2.59
N ILE A 40 4.93 -0.08 -3.57
CA ILE A 40 3.85 -0.02 -4.54
C ILE A 40 4.42 -0.26 -5.94
N PRO A 41 3.75 -1.07 -6.79
CA PRO A 41 4.17 -1.24 -8.17
C PRO A 41 4.12 0.09 -8.91
N GLY A 42 5.23 0.46 -9.57
CA GLY A 42 5.35 1.74 -10.27
C GLY A 42 6.00 2.87 -9.45
N SER A 43 6.23 2.66 -8.15
CA SER A 43 7.14 3.51 -7.37
C SER A 43 8.52 2.84 -7.30
N PRO A 44 9.62 3.53 -7.68
CA PRO A 44 10.97 2.98 -7.53
C PRO A 44 11.45 2.98 -6.08
N VAL A 45 10.76 3.70 -5.19
CA VAL A 45 11.15 3.85 -3.78
C VAL A 45 10.03 3.48 -2.82
N ASP A 46 10.45 3.12 -1.61
CA ASP A 46 9.58 2.86 -0.47
C ASP A 46 8.97 4.19 0.05
N ILE A 47 7.67 4.21 0.29
CA ILE A 47 6.93 5.41 0.73
C ILE A 47 6.44 5.18 2.17
N PRO A 48 6.69 6.09 3.14
CA PRO A 48 6.18 5.96 4.50
C PRO A 48 4.64 5.88 4.53
N VAL A 49 4.09 4.99 5.36
CA VAL A 49 2.65 4.69 5.35
C VAL A 49 1.79 5.90 5.75
N VAL A 50 2.24 6.71 6.72
CA VAL A 50 1.54 7.90 7.19
C VAL A 50 1.44 8.95 6.08
N ILE A 51 2.54 9.22 5.36
CA ILE A 51 2.55 10.15 4.21
C ILE A 51 1.63 9.62 3.10
N LEU A 52 1.60 8.30 2.88
CA LEU A 52 0.71 7.69 1.90
C LEU A 52 -0.77 7.85 2.29
N MET A 53 -1.14 7.61 3.55
CA MET A 53 -2.50 7.80 4.07
C MET A 53 -2.94 9.26 3.98
N ARG A 54 -2.02 10.19 4.25
CA ARG A 54 -2.25 11.64 4.12
C ARG A 54 -2.44 12.08 2.67
N ALA A 55 -1.68 11.53 1.72
CA ALA A 55 -1.89 11.75 0.30
C ALA A 55 -3.22 11.17 -0.23
N LEU A 56 -3.77 10.15 0.43
CA LEU A 56 -5.08 9.56 0.10
C LEU A 56 -6.27 10.34 0.69
N GLY A 57 -6.02 11.31 1.59
CA GLY A 57 -7.03 12.24 2.08
C GLY A 57 -7.40 12.12 3.56
N LEU A 58 -6.60 11.42 4.38
CA LEU A 58 -6.70 11.49 5.84
C LEU A 58 -5.73 12.56 6.36
N GLU A 59 -6.25 13.73 6.74
CA GLU A 59 -5.39 14.89 7.02
C GLU A 59 -4.91 14.94 8.46
N SER A 60 -5.75 14.54 9.42
CA SER A 60 -5.41 14.58 10.84
C SER A 60 -4.64 13.33 11.26
N ASP A 61 -3.60 13.52 12.07
CA ASP A 61 -2.86 12.40 12.68
C ASP A 61 -3.78 11.51 13.52
N LYS A 62 -4.79 12.10 14.17
CA LYS A 62 -5.81 11.36 14.91
C LYS A 62 -6.67 10.48 13.99
N GLU A 63 -7.01 10.97 12.81
CA GLU A 63 -7.76 10.18 11.82
C GLU A 63 -6.91 9.04 11.25
N ILE A 64 -5.62 9.30 11.01
CA ILE A 64 -4.68 8.28 10.53
C ILE A 64 -4.48 7.19 11.59
N ALA A 65 -4.23 7.58 12.85
CA ALA A 65 -4.08 6.64 13.95
C ALA A 65 -5.37 5.80 14.15
N ALA A 66 -6.53 6.45 14.17
CA ALA A 66 -7.83 5.78 14.30
C ALA A 66 -8.16 4.86 13.11
N ALA A 67 -7.69 5.18 11.90
CA ALA A 67 -7.83 4.33 10.73
C ALA A 67 -6.94 3.08 10.78
N VAL A 68 -5.84 3.12 11.55
CA VAL A 68 -5.02 1.93 11.82
C VAL A 68 -5.69 1.12 12.93
N SER A 69 -5.84 1.69 14.12
CA SER A 69 -6.47 1.00 15.25
C SER A 69 -7.05 1.99 16.24
N LEU A 70 -8.03 1.56 17.03
CA LEU A 70 -8.54 2.31 18.18
C LEU A 70 -7.84 1.92 19.50
N VAL A 71 -6.92 0.95 19.45
CA VAL A 71 -6.20 0.45 20.62
C VAL A 71 -4.90 1.23 20.79
N ASP A 72 -4.71 1.84 21.96
CA ASP A 72 -3.56 2.70 22.27
C ASP A 72 -2.22 1.96 22.08
N GLU A 73 -2.12 0.70 22.50
CA GLU A 73 -0.90 -0.12 22.36
C GLU A 73 -0.46 -0.31 20.90
N VAL A 74 -1.40 -0.32 19.96
CA VAL A 74 -1.11 -0.40 18.51
C VAL A 74 -0.75 0.99 17.96
N GLN A 75 -1.37 2.05 18.49
CA GLN A 75 -1.06 3.42 18.08
C GLN A 75 0.34 3.85 18.55
N ASP A 76 0.78 3.41 19.72
CA ASP A 76 2.12 3.71 20.26
C ASP A 76 3.23 3.22 19.30
N GLU A 77 3.06 2.07 18.66
CA GLU A 77 4.01 1.54 17.67
C GLU A 77 4.09 2.40 16.37
N LEU A 78 3.16 3.33 16.15
CA LEU A 78 3.19 4.24 15.01
C LEU A 78 4.04 5.50 15.25
N GLU A 79 4.50 5.77 16.47
CA GLU A 79 5.22 7.01 16.84
C GLU A 79 6.36 7.31 15.86
N GLY A 80 7.26 6.35 15.62
CA GLY A 80 8.37 6.53 14.68
C GLY A 80 7.94 6.76 13.22
N SER A 81 6.75 6.31 12.84
CA SER A 81 6.16 6.60 11.52
C SER A 81 5.59 8.01 11.43
N PHE A 82 5.02 8.54 12.52
CA PHE A 82 4.55 9.93 12.61
C PHE A 82 5.72 10.93 12.66
N GLU A 83 6.77 10.64 13.42
CA GLU A 83 7.98 11.49 13.46
C GLU A 83 8.56 11.70 12.06
N LYS A 84 8.64 10.63 11.24
CA LYS A 84 9.14 10.72 9.87
C LYS A 84 8.22 11.53 8.94
N ALA A 85 6.94 11.63 9.28
CA ALA A 85 5.92 12.34 8.51
C ALA A 85 5.68 13.77 9.01
N ALA A 86 6.34 14.20 10.10
CA ALA A 86 6.17 15.51 10.71
C ALA A 86 6.51 16.66 9.74
N ASP A 87 7.52 16.45 8.87
CA ASP A 87 7.96 17.43 7.86
C ASP A 87 6.94 17.64 6.72
N VAL A 88 5.89 16.81 6.61
CA VAL A 88 4.98 16.77 5.45
C VAL A 88 3.51 16.85 5.90
N PRO A 89 3.08 17.88 6.64
CA PRO A 89 1.84 17.86 7.42
C PRO A 89 0.54 17.88 6.59
N THR A 90 0.58 18.31 5.32
CA THR A 90 -0.64 18.42 4.49
C THR A 90 -0.75 17.33 3.44
N SER A 91 -1.98 17.09 2.96
CA SER A 91 -2.23 16.17 1.85
C SER A 91 -1.52 16.59 0.56
N LYS A 92 -1.49 17.91 0.28
CA LYS A 92 -0.78 18.46 -0.88
C LYS A 92 0.72 18.25 -0.78
N ASP A 93 1.31 18.52 0.38
CA ASP A 93 2.74 18.30 0.61
C ASP A 93 3.09 16.81 0.48
N SER A 94 2.18 15.92 0.90
CA SER A 94 2.34 14.47 0.79
C SER A 94 2.38 14.02 -0.67
N ILE A 95 1.51 14.58 -1.52
CA ILE A 95 1.52 14.32 -2.97
C ILE A 95 2.84 14.83 -3.59
N VAL A 96 3.30 16.03 -3.21
CA VAL A 96 4.57 16.59 -3.69
C VAL A 96 5.78 15.76 -3.23
N TYR A 97 5.74 15.25 -2.00
CA TYR A 97 6.77 14.36 -1.47
C TYR A 97 6.86 13.07 -2.29
N ILE A 98 5.71 12.47 -2.59
CA ILE A 98 5.63 11.25 -3.39
C ILE A 98 6.05 11.54 -4.84
N SER A 99 5.64 12.67 -5.41
CA SER A 99 5.91 13.03 -6.81
C SER A 99 7.40 13.20 -7.12
N LYS A 100 8.12 13.91 -6.25
CA LYS A 100 9.58 14.12 -6.35
C LYS A 100 10.37 12.82 -6.33
N ARG A 101 9.85 11.81 -5.63
CA ARG A 101 10.48 10.50 -5.46
C ARG A 101 10.21 9.53 -6.61
N ILE A 102 9.05 9.64 -7.26
CA ILE A 102 8.66 8.74 -8.36
C ILE A 102 9.31 9.16 -9.69
N ALA A 103 9.39 10.46 -9.96
CA ALA A 103 9.90 10.99 -11.24
C ALA A 103 10.89 12.13 -11.03
N PRO A 104 12.09 11.85 -10.48
CA PRO A 104 13.11 12.87 -10.34
C PRO A 104 13.50 13.44 -11.71
N GLY A 105 13.65 14.76 -11.80
CA GLY A 105 14.11 15.47 -13.01
C GLY A 105 13.02 15.80 -14.05
N MET A 106 11.77 15.41 -13.83
CA MET A 106 10.64 15.87 -14.65
C MET A 106 10.12 17.24 -14.18
N LEU A 107 9.40 17.96 -15.05
CA LEU A 107 8.64 19.15 -14.66
C LEU A 107 7.63 18.81 -13.54
N GLU A 108 7.44 19.75 -12.61
CA GLU A 108 6.63 19.54 -11.39
C GLU A 108 5.19 19.06 -11.70
N GLU A 109 4.55 19.64 -12.72
CA GLU A 109 3.21 19.22 -13.15
C GLU A 109 3.14 17.75 -13.57
N PHE A 110 4.17 17.26 -14.27
CA PHE A 110 4.25 15.86 -14.70
C PHE A 110 4.56 14.94 -13.52
N GLN A 111 5.36 15.41 -12.55
CA GLN A 111 5.61 14.65 -11.32
C GLN A 111 4.29 14.45 -10.56
N ILE A 112 3.52 15.51 -10.34
CA ILE A 112 2.25 15.46 -9.61
C ILE A 112 1.25 14.53 -10.31
N LYS A 113 1.04 14.70 -11.62
CA LYS A 113 0.16 13.81 -12.40
C LYS A 113 0.55 12.34 -12.29
N ARG A 114 1.86 12.05 -12.25
CA ARG A 114 2.35 10.67 -12.10
C ARG A 114 2.12 10.12 -10.69
N ALA A 115 2.27 10.94 -9.65
CA ALA A 115 1.92 10.57 -8.29
C ALA A 115 0.41 10.29 -8.15
N GLU A 116 -0.44 11.15 -8.69
CA GLU A 116 -1.90 10.94 -8.72
C GLU A 116 -2.26 9.65 -9.46
N THR A 117 -1.65 9.42 -10.62
CA THR A 117 -1.83 8.17 -11.38
C THR A 117 -1.39 6.95 -10.57
N LEU A 118 -0.31 7.03 -9.79
CA LEU A 118 0.11 5.94 -8.90
C LEU A 118 -0.95 5.69 -7.81
N LEU A 119 -1.44 6.73 -7.14
CA LEU A 119 -2.45 6.60 -6.08
C LEU A 119 -3.78 6.03 -6.61
N ASP A 120 -4.16 6.41 -7.83
CA ASP A 120 -5.42 6.01 -8.44
C ASP A 120 -5.33 4.63 -9.10
N TRP A 121 -4.33 4.38 -9.96
CA TRP A 121 -4.23 3.16 -10.75
C TRP A 121 -3.27 2.12 -10.19
N GLY A 122 -2.19 2.56 -9.52
CA GLY A 122 -1.14 1.67 -9.02
C GLY A 122 -1.47 1.07 -7.65
N LEU A 123 -2.06 1.87 -6.75
CA LEU A 123 -2.39 1.46 -5.39
C LEU A 123 -3.79 0.82 -5.33
N LEU A 124 -3.84 -0.43 -4.84
CA LEU A 124 -5.06 -1.16 -4.50
C LEU A 124 -6.20 -1.04 -5.56
N PRO A 125 -5.94 -1.26 -6.86
CA PRO A 125 -6.91 -1.05 -7.94
C PRO A 125 -8.25 -1.78 -7.78
N HIS A 126 -8.31 -2.85 -6.98
CA HIS A 126 -9.55 -3.56 -6.64
C HIS A 126 -10.59 -2.73 -5.87
N LEU A 127 -10.17 -1.64 -5.19
CA LEU A 127 -11.06 -0.71 -4.49
C LEU A 127 -11.51 0.45 -5.39
N GLY A 128 -11.01 0.51 -6.62
CA GLY A 128 -11.34 1.56 -7.57
C GLY A 128 -10.12 2.33 -8.06
N LYS A 129 -10.38 3.18 -9.05
CA LYS A 129 -9.36 3.88 -9.84
C LYS A 129 -9.63 5.38 -9.97
N HIS A 130 -10.65 5.86 -9.27
CA HIS A 130 -11.05 7.26 -9.29
C HIS A 130 -10.62 7.93 -7.99
N PRO A 131 -10.42 9.26 -8.00
CA PRO A 131 -10.02 10.00 -6.80
C PRO A 131 -11.01 9.85 -5.63
N GLU A 132 -12.29 9.62 -5.91
CA GLU A 132 -13.33 9.36 -4.91
C GLU A 132 -13.08 8.09 -4.08
N ASN A 133 -12.40 7.08 -4.65
CA ASN A 133 -12.09 5.83 -3.96
C ASN A 133 -10.87 5.95 -3.03
N ARG A 134 -10.17 7.09 -3.00
CA ARG A 134 -8.93 7.23 -2.22
C ARG A 134 -9.15 7.05 -0.72
N LYS A 135 -10.30 7.48 -0.18
CA LYS A 135 -10.63 7.30 1.24
C LYS A 135 -10.78 5.81 1.62
N GLU A 136 -11.45 5.01 0.80
CA GLU A 136 -11.57 3.57 1.02
C GLU A 136 -10.21 2.88 0.97
N LYS A 137 -9.33 3.30 0.04
CA LYS A 137 -7.94 2.82 -0.01
C LYS A 137 -7.16 3.17 1.25
N ALA A 138 -7.37 4.37 1.80
CA ALA A 138 -6.70 4.79 3.04
C ALA A 138 -7.15 3.94 4.24
N GLN A 139 -8.44 3.65 4.36
CA GLN A 139 -8.96 2.76 5.41
C GLN A 139 -8.42 1.33 5.27
N PHE A 140 -8.43 0.78 4.05
CA PHE A 140 -7.86 -0.55 3.80
C PHE A 140 -6.36 -0.60 4.12
N LEU A 141 -5.63 0.46 3.79
CA LEU A 141 -4.21 0.58 4.12
C LEU A 141 -3.99 0.64 5.64
N GLY A 142 -4.85 1.34 6.37
CA GLY A 142 -4.87 1.39 7.84
C GLY A 142 -5.06 0.00 8.45
N GLU A 143 -6.07 -0.74 8.01
CA GLU A 143 -6.32 -2.12 8.43
C GLU A 143 -5.13 -3.06 8.13
N ALA A 144 -4.51 -2.91 6.95
CA ALA A 144 -3.33 -3.69 6.59
C ALA A 144 -2.10 -3.36 7.47
N ALA A 145 -1.98 -2.09 7.90
CA ALA A 145 -0.96 -1.67 8.85
C ALA A 145 -1.26 -2.18 10.27
N CYS A 146 -2.54 -2.21 10.68
CA CYS A 146 -2.98 -2.77 11.96
C CYS A 146 -2.53 -4.22 12.12
N LYS A 147 -2.88 -5.07 11.15
CA LYS A 147 -2.46 -6.49 11.16
C LYS A 147 -0.94 -6.67 11.20
N LEU A 148 -0.19 -5.77 10.57
CA LEU A 148 1.27 -5.79 10.64
C LEU A 148 1.78 -5.49 12.06
N LEU A 149 1.16 -4.53 12.74
CA LEU A 149 1.49 -4.14 14.12
C LEU A 149 1.04 -5.22 15.12
N GLU A 150 -0.15 -5.79 14.97
CA GLU A 150 -0.63 -6.91 15.77
C GLU A 150 0.32 -8.11 15.68
N LEU A 151 0.86 -8.40 14.49
CA LEU A 151 1.86 -9.44 14.29
C LEU A 151 3.19 -9.11 14.99
N ARG A 152 3.57 -7.84 15.03
CA ARG A 152 4.77 -7.35 15.73
C ARG A 152 4.63 -7.45 17.25
N LEU A 153 3.44 -7.18 17.77
CA LEU A 153 3.08 -7.31 19.18
C LEU A 153 2.87 -8.78 19.59
N GLY A 154 2.73 -9.68 18.62
CA GLY A 154 2.52 -11.12 18.84
C GLY A 154 1.08 -11.47 19.21
N TRP A 155 0.12 -10.62 18.86
CA TRP A 155 -1.31 -10.87 19.08
C TRP A 155 -1.90 -11.81 18.03
N ILE A 156 -1.30 -11.82 16.84
CA ILE A 156 -1.65 -12.73 15.76
C ILE A 156 -0.43 -13.54 15.33
N ASP A 157 -0.69 -14.74 14.84
CA ASP A 157 0.32 -15.59 14.21
C ASP A 157 0.51 -15.21 12.73
N PRO A 158 1.67 -15.50 12.12
CA PRO A 158 1.86 -15.34 10.69
C PRO A 158 0.84 -16.16 9.87
N ASP A 159 0.23 -15.54 8.86
CA ASP A 159 -0.72 -16.22 7.97
C ASP A 159 -0.12 -17.48 7.31
N ASP A 160 -0.86 -18.60 7.39
CA ASP A 160 -0.58 -19.80 6.62
C ASP A 160 -1.05 -19.62 5.17
N LYS A 161 -0.07 -19.42 4.27
CA LYS A 161 -0.31 -19.24 2.83
C LYS A 161 -0.75 -20.52 2.13
N ASP A 162 -0.50 -21.68 2.73
CA ASP A 162 -0.83 -22.98 2.16
C ASP A 162 -2.21 -23.49 2.59
N HIS A 163 -2.81 -22.83 3.59
CA HIS A 163 -4.21 -23.02 3.92
C HIS A 163 -5.12 -22.77 2.70
N TYR A 164 -5.97 -23.74 2.37
CA TYR A 164 -6.83 -23.68 1.18
C TYR A 164 -7.80 -22.49 1.18
N GLY A 165 -8.20 -21.97 2.35
CA GLY A 165 -9.00 -20.74 2.45
C GLY A 165 -8.32 -19.50 1.85
N ASN A 166 -6.99 -19.49 1.76
CA ASN A 166 -6.19 -18.41 1.18
C ASN A 166 -5.73 -18.69 -0.26
N LYS A 167 -6.02 -19.89 -0.79
CA LYS A 167 -5.66 -20.28 -2.16
C LYS A 167 -6.86 -20.08 -3.10
N VAL A 168 -6.60 -19.47 -4.25
CA VAL A 168 -7.57 -19.33 -5.33
C VAL A 168 -7.12 -20.16 -6.53
N ILE A 169 -7.95 -21.12 -6.94
CA ILE A 169 -7.69 -21.96 -8.12
C ILE A 169 -8.30 -21.26 -9.35
N LYS A 170 -7.46 -20.98 -10.35
CA LYS A 170 -7.92 -20.51 -11.66
C LYS A 170 -8.18 -21.70 -12.58
N PHE A 171 -9.43 -21.85 -13.03
CA PHE A 171 -9.81 -22.89 -13.99
C PHE A 171 -9.54 -22.46 -15.43
N ALA A 172 -9.57 -23.42 -16.36
CA ALA A 172 -9.30 -23.21 -17.78
C ALA A 172 -10.10 -22.04 -18.38
N GLY A 173 -11.37 -21.87 -18.01
CA GLY A 173 -12.20 -20.77 -18.51
C GLY A 173 -11.66 -19.38 -18.15
N GLN A 174 -11.24 -19.16 -16.91
CA GLN A 174 -10.65 -17.89 -16.48
C GLN A 174 -9.30 -17.63 -17.17
N MET A 175 -8.49 -18.68 -17.36
CA MET A 175 -7.21 -18.56 -18.07
C MET A 175 -7.39 -18.23 -19.55
N LEU A 176 -8.35 -18.87 -20.22
CA LEU A 176 -8.71 -18.57 -21.60
C LEU A 176 -9.24 -17.14 -21.76
N ALA A 177 -10.06 -16.67 -20.80
CA ALA A 177 -10.54 -15.29 -20.80
C ALA A 177 -9.40 -14.26 -20.64
N ASP A 178 -8.46 -14.52 -19.72
CA ASP A 178 -7.28 -13.67 -19.52
C ASP A 178 -6.40 -13.61 -20.79
N LEU A 179 -6.22 -14.75 -21.47
CA LEU A 179 -5.49 -14.85 -22.74
C LEU A 179 -6.20 -14.13 -23.88
N PHE A 180 -7.49 -14.43 -24.09
CA PHE A 180 -8.31 -13.83 -25.15
C PHE A 180 -8.32 -12.31 -25.04
N ARG A 181 -8.52 -11.77 -23.83
CA ARG A 181 -8.50 -10.32 -23.59
C ARG A 181 -7.19 -9.68 -24.01
N THR A 182 -6.07 -10.34 -23.71
CA THR A 182 -4.73 -9.83 -24.06
C THR A 182 -4.53 -9.86 -25.58
N ALA A 183 -4.87 -10.98 -26.22
CA ALA A 183 -4.78 -11.12 -27.68
C ALA A 183 -5.71 -10.12 -28.42
N PHE A 184 -6.96 -9.99 -27.97
CA PHE A 184 -7.93 -9.08 -28.57
C PHE A 184 -7.52 -7.61 -28.41
N ARG A 185 -6.98 -7.23 -27.25
CA ARG A 185 -6.47 -5.86 -27.04
C ARG A 185 -5.29 -5.54 -27.96
N ASN A 186 -4.46 -6.52 -28.29
CA ASN A 186 -3.35 -6.37 -29.25
C ASN A 186 -3.83 -6.33 -30.71
N LEU A 187 -5.02 -6.87 -31.01
CA LEU A 187 -5.62 -6.80 -32.35
C LEU A 187 -6.30 -5.45 -32.59
N VAL A 188 -6.95 -4.89 -31.55
CA VAL A 188 -7.69 -3.63 -31.62
C VAL A 188 -6.78 -2.40 -31.55
N ARG A 189 -5.59 -2.53 -30.94
CA ARG A 189 -4.55 -1.49 -30.90
C ARG A 189 -3.58 -1.65 -32.06
#